data_AF-A0A0M4DBU3-F1
#
_entry.id   AF-A0A0M4DBU3-F1
#
_cell.length_a   1.000
_cell.length_b   1.000
_cell.length_c   1.000
_cell.angle_alpha   90.00
_cell.angle_beta   90.00
_cell.angle_gamma   90.00
#
_symmetry.space_group_name_H-M   'P 1'
#
loop_
_entity.id
_entity.type
_entity.pdbx_description
1 polymer ?
#
loop_
_entity_poly.entity_id
_entity_poly.type
_entity_poly.pdbx_seq_one_letter_code
_entity_poly.pdbx_strand_id
1 'polypeptide(L)'
;MSPVAVGGPALFIGTDTDYVALVRPELDPADPGVRLAAEEAGVAPEEFAGAGDTWAVLLESDGEGDGFELPGVRDAEPADFAQRLRAELAAASGPFTVDGGAVLSLDARPAGADAYAFTAHVTPPDDETGTPLTVETGPLPVAGLLADLDAFLGSLA
;
A
#
# COMPACT_ATOMS: atom_id res chain seq x y z
N MET A 1 3.62 -18.69 -6.70
CA MET A 1 4.84 -17.88 -6.54
C MET A 1 4.83 -17.40 -5.10
N SER A 2 5.86 -17.66 -4.32
CA SER A 2 5.98 -17.04 -3.00
C SER A 2 6.47 -15.62 -3.24
N PRO A 3 5.77 -14.56 -2.79
CA PRO A 3 6.31 -13.22 -2.88
C PRO A 3 7.65 -13.22 -2.15
N VAL A 4 8.66 -12.61 -2.77
CA VAL A 4 9.89 -12.22 -2.05
C VAL A 4 9.41 -11.48 -0.81
N ALA A 5 9.90 -11.88 0.37
CA ALA A 5 9.63 -11.14 1.59
C ALA A 5 10.36 -9.80 1.46
N VAL A 6 9.70 -8.84 0.82
CA VAL A 6 10.17 -7.47 0.71
C VAL A 6 10.18 -6.94 2.15
N GLY A 7 11.37 -6.71 2.69
CA GLY A 7 11.52 -6.10 4.00
C GLY A 7 10.95 -4.68 4.00
N GLY A 8 10.74 -4.12 5.18
CA GLY A 8 10.38 -2.72 5.36
C GLY A 8 8.90 -2.45 5.69
N PRO A 9 8.55 -1.17 5.90
CA PRO A 9 7.20 -0.74 6.19
C PRO A 9 6.21 -1.10 5.08
N ALA A 10 5.10 -1.74 5.45
CA ALA A 10 4.03 -2.08 4.53
C ALA A 10 2.66 -1.96 5.18
N LEU A 11 1.75 -1.23 4.54
CA LEU A 11 0.35 -1.13 4.92
C LEU A 11 -0.50 -1.73 3.81
N PHE A 12 -1.20 -2.83 4.10
CA PHE A 12 -2.10 -3.50 3.16
C PHE A 12 -3.55 -3.18 3.49
N ILE A 13 -4.32 -2.81 2.47
CA ILE A 13 -5.76 -2.54 2.58
C ILE A 13 -6.45 -3.36 1.50
N GLY A 14 -6.93 -4.53 1.88
CA GLY A 14 -7.72 -5.38 1.01
C GLY A 14 -7.59 -6.86 1.31
N THR A 15 -8.11 -7.64 0.37
CA THR A 15 -8.06 -9.10 0.40
C THR A 15 -6.88 -9.61 -0.43
N ASP A 16 -6.67 -10.92 -0.45
CA ASP A 16 -5.58 -11.55 -1.19
C ASP A 16 -5.66 -11.36 -2.72
N THR A 17 -6.81 -10.91 -3.27
CA THR A 17 -7.04 -10.74 -4.71
C THR A 17 -7.35 -9.30 -5.12
N ASP A 18 -7.69 -8.45 -4.15
CA ASP A 18 -8.10 -7.07 -4.37
C ASP A 18 -7.58 -6.23 -3.22
N TYR A 19 -6.46 -5.55 -3.43
CA TYR A 19 -5.81 -4.75 -2.41
C TYR A 19 -5.13 -3.52 -2.97
N VAL A 20 -4.92 -2.55 -2.08
CA VAL A 20 -3.94 -1.49 -2.25
C VAL A 20 -2.96 -1.57 -1.10
N ALA A 21 -1.67 -1.53 -1.41
CA ALA A 21 -0.60 -1.56 -0.44
C ALA A 21 0.31 -0.34 -0.61
N LEU A 22 0.63 0.30 0.51
CA LEU A 22 1.63 1.35 0.59
C LEU A 22 2.87 0.73 1.23
N VAL A 23 3.95 0.64 0.46
CA VAL A 23 5.16 -0.10 0.85
C VAL A 23 6.40 0.76 0.67
N ARG A 24 7.38 0.60 1.54
CA ARG A 24 8.74 1.07 1.32
C ARG A 24 9.66 -0.15 1.25
N PRO A 25 9.93 -0.66 0.03
CA PRO A 25 10.72 -1.87 -0.14
C PRO A 25 12.13 -1.72 0.41
N GLU A 26 12.50 -2.55 1.38
CA GLU A 26 13.88 -2.75 1.80
C GLU A 26 14.35 -4.07 1.19
N LEU A 27 14.78 -4.01 -0.07
CA LEU A 27 15.35 -5.15 -0.78
C LEU A 27 16.84 -5.29 -0.43
N ASP A 28 17.23 -6.45 0.08
CA ASP A 28 18.65 -6.78 0.26
C ASP A 28 19.22 -7.23 -1.09
N PRO A 29 20.18 -6.50 -1.71
CA PRO A 29 20.80 -6.91 -2.96
C PRO A 29 21.58 -8.24 -2.85
N ALA A 30 21.89 -8.69 -1.64
CA ALA A 30 22.48 -10.00 -1.40
C ALA A 30 21.43 -11.13 -1.40
N ASP A 31 20.13 -10.82 -1.31
CA ASP A 31 19.07 -11.81 -1.30
C ASP A 31 19.03 -12.62 -2.61
N PRO A 32 18.99 -13.96 -2.56
CA PRO A 32 18.97 -14.79 -3.77
C PRO A 32 17.79 -14.50 -4.71
N GLY A 33 16.63 -14.12 -4.17
CA GLY A 33 15.45 -13.75 -4.96
C GLY A 33 15.63 -12.42 -5.66
N VAL A 34 16.16 -11.40 -4.97
CA VAL A 34 16.52 -10.10 -5.55
C VAL A 34 17.54 -10.25 -6.67
N ARG A 35 18.57 -11.08 -6.44
CA ARG A 35 19.61 -11.34 -7.46
C ARG A 35 19.05 -12.03 -8.70
N LEU A 36 18.15 -12.99 -8.53
CA LEU A 36 17.51 -13.67 -9.64
C LEU A 36 16.63 -12.69 -10.44
N ALA A 37 15.82 -11.90 -9.76
CA ALA A 37 14.97 -10.90 -10.41
C ALA A 37 15.78 -9.81 -11.13
N ALA A 38 16.90 -9.36 -10.56
CA ALA A 38 17.82 -8.41 -11.18
C ALA A 38 18.47 -8.99 -12.45
N GLU A 39 18.87 -10.27 -12.41
CA GLU A 39 19.39 -10.98 -13.58
C GLU A 39 18.34 -11.08 -14.70
N GLU A 40 17.09 -11.41 -14.36
CA GLU A 40 15.97 -11.48 -15.30
C GLU A 40 15.64 -10.11 -15.91
N ALA A 41 15.75 -9.04 -15.13
CA ALA A 41 15.57 -7.66 -15.56
C ALA A 41 16.79 -7.09 -16.32
N GLY A 42 17.93 -7.78 -16.30
CA GLY A 42 19.17 -7.35 -16.96
C GLY A 42 19.87 -6.17 -16.30
N VAL A 43 19.67 -5.97 -14.99
CA VAL A 43 20.26 -4.88 -14.19
C VAL A 43 21.12 -5.45 -13.05
N ALA A 44 21.93 -4.60 -12.41
CA ALA A 44 22.67 -5.01 -11.21
C ALA A 44 21.73 -5.21 -10.01
N PRO A 45 21.98 -6.16 -9.08
CA PRO A 45 21.16 -6.34 -7.88
C PRO A 45 21.03 -5.07 -7.03
N GLU A 46 22.08 -4.24 -6.97
CA GLU A 46 22.06 -2.96 -6.26
C GLU A 46 21.18 -1.92 -6.97
N GLU A 47 21.10 -1.97 -8.29
CA GLU A 47 20.23 -1.11 -9.10
C GLU A 47 18.78 -1.58 -9.00
N PHE A 48 18.53 -2.89 -9.00
CA PHE A 48 17.22 -3.49 -8.81
C PHE A 48 16.66 -3.25 -7.40
N ALA A 49 17.50 -3.38 -6.37
CA ALA A 49 17.10 -3.13 -4.99
C ALA A 49 16.76 -1.65 -4.74
N GLY A 50 17.31 -0.75 -5.54
CA GLY A 50 17.14 0.69 -5.36
C GLY A 50 17.78 1.20 -4.08
N ALA A 51 17.51 2.46 -3.74
CA ALA A 51 18.03 3.08 -2.52
C ALA A 51 17.27 2.66 -1.24
N GLY A 52 16.18 1.91 -1.36
CA GLY A 52 15.35 1.43 -0.25
C GLY A 52 14.61 2.53 0.53
N ASP A 53 14.67 3.77 0.05
CA ASP A 53 14.06 4.96 0.68
C ASP A 53 12.81 5.45 -0.06
N THR A 54 12.48 4.83 -1.19
CA THR A 54 11.37 5.25 -2.05
C THR A 54 10.12 4.45 -1.71
N TRP A 55 9.05 5.17 -1.43
CA TRP A 55 7.72 4.60 -1.25
C TRP A 55 7.16 4.14 -2.59
N ALA A 56 6.33 3.12 -2.57
CA ALA A 56 5.59 2.64 -3.72
C ALA A 56 4.15 2.31 -3.32
N VAL A 57 3.24 2.45 -4.28
CA VAL A 57 1.89 1.92 -4.19
C VAL A 57 1.83 0.68 -5.05
N LEU A 58 1.39 -0.42 -4.46
CA LEU A 58 1.04 -1.64 -5.16
C LEU A 58 -0.47 -1.78 -5.13
N LEU A 59 -1.07 -2.22 -6.22
CA LEU A 59 -2.49 -2.53 -6.27
C LEU A 59 -2.71 -3.85 -6.99
N GLU A 60 -3.68 -4.62 -6.54
CA GLU A 60 -4.18 -5.79 -7.25
C GLU A 60 -5.69 -5.64 -7.40
N SER A 61 -6.21 -5.93 -8.59
CA SER A 61 -7.65 -6.03 -8.83
C SER A 61 -7.94 -7.14 -9.83
N ASP A 62 -8.88 -8.03 -9.48
CA ASP A 62 -9.23 -9.22 -10.27
C ASP A 62 -8.00 -10.09 -10.63
N GLY A 63 -7.00 -10.12 -9.73
CA GLY A 63 -5.74 -10.86 -9.91
C GLY A 63 -4.73 -10.23 -10.89
N GLU A 64 -5.00 -9.01 -11.38
CA GLU A 64 -4.03 -8.22 -12.13
C GLU A 64 -3.35 -7.20 -11.20
N GLY A 65 -2.04 -7.40 -11.02
CA GLY A 65 -1.20 -6.55 -10.17
C GLY A 65 -0.56 -5.41 -10.96
N ASP A 66 -0.60 -4.21 -10.39
CA ASP A 66 0.05 -3.00 -10.91
C ASP A 66 0.71 -2.23 -9.74
N GLY A 67 1.54 -1.24 -10.04
CA GLY A 67 2.14 -0.40 -9.03
C GLY A 67 3.10 0.65 -9.59
N PHE A 68 3.39 1.65 -8.76
CA PHE A 68 4.27 2.75 -9.14
C PHE A 68 4.98 3.33 -7.92
N GLU A 69 6.13 3.94 -8.18
CA GLU A 69 6.95 4.60 -7.17
C GLU A 69 6.43 6.01 -6.85
N LEU A 70 6.68 6.43 -5.62
CA LEU A 70 6.31 7.72 -5.06
C LEU A 70 7.57 8.53 -4.70
N PRO A 71 8.29 9.05 -5.70
CA PRO A 71 9.50 9.82 -5.45
C PRO A 71 9.17 11.08 -4.64
N GLY A 72 9.92 11.29 -3.56
CA GLY A 72 9.78 12.46 -2.69
C GLY A 72 8.74 12.34 -1.57
N VAL A 73 8.01 11.23 -1.48
CA VAL A 73 7.18 10.91 -0.30
C VAL A 73 8.09 10.52 0.86
N ARG A 74 7.87 11.13 2.03
CA ARG A 74 8.63 10.84 3.26
C ARG A 74 7.76 9.99 4.17
N ASP A 75 8.33 9.41 5.22
CA ASP A 75 7.58 8.55 6.14
C ASP A 75 6.43 9.26 6.87
N ALA A 76 6.50 10.59 6.98
CA ALA A 76 5.46 11.40 7.63
C ALA A 76 4.13 11.32 6.87
N GLU A 77 4.16 11.27 5.54
CA GLU A 77 2.97 11.28 4.71
C GLU A 77 2.17 9.95 4.83
N PRO A 78 2.76 8.75 4.68
CA PRO A 78 2.13 7.47 5.02
C PRO A 78 1.71 7.35 6.48
N ALA A 79 2.51 7.88 7.42
CA ALA A 79 2.17 7.86 8.84
C ALA A 79 0.90 8.70 9.11
N ASP A 80 0.80 9.91 8.56
CA ASP A 80 -0.36 10.78 8.70
C ASP A 80 -1.61 10.15 8.11
N PHE A 81 -1.49 9.52 6.93
CA PHE A 81 -2.59 8.78 6.31
C PHE A 81 -3.07 7.63 7.19
N ALA A 82 -2.16 6.78 7.67
CA ALA A 82 -2.49 5.65 8.54
C ALA A 82 -3.11 6.11 9.87
N GLN A 83 -2.62 7.20 10.46
CA GLN A 83 -3.19 7.79 11.67
C GLN A 83 -4.62 8.30 11.45
N ARG A 84 -4.91 8.97 10.32
CA ARG A 84 -6.26 9.43 9.98
C ARG A 84 -7.20 8.24 9.78
N LEU A 85 -6.79 7.24 9.00
CA LEU A 85 -7.59 6.03 8.78
C LEU A 85 -7.90 5.31 10.09
N ARG A 86 -6.91 5.16 10.96
CA ARG A 86 -7.10 4.59 12.30
C ARG A 86 -8.08 5.38 13.15
N ALA A 87 -7.98 6.72 13.14
CA ALA A 87 -8.86 7.59 13.91
C ALA A 87 -10.31 7.52 13.41
N GLU A 88 -10.52 7.54 12.10
CA GLU A 88 -11.84 7.36 11.50
C GLU A 88 -12.41 5.99 11.86
N LEU A 89 -11.68 4.90 11.65
CA LEU A 89 -12.15 3.54 12.01
C LEU A 89 -12.52 3.39 13.48
N ALA A 90 -11.79 4.02 14.39
CA ALA A 90 -12.08 3.97 15.82
C ALA A 90 -13.33 4.77 16.22
N ALA A 91 -13.69 5.80 15.44
CA ALA A 91 -14.83 6.68 15.71
C ALA A 91 -16.07 6.37 14.85
N ALA A 92 -15.90 5.62 13.76
CA ALA A 92 -16.90 5.50 12.71
C ALA A 92 -18.16 4.75 13.16
N SER A 93 -19.32 5.28 12.75
CA SER A 93 -20.62 4.63 12.84
C SER A 93 -21.36 4.63 11.49
N GLY A 94 -20.67 5.05 10.43
CA GLY A 94 -21.18 5.26 9.08
C GLY A 94 -20.04 5.35 8.05
N PRO A 95 -20.33 5.70 6.79
CA PRO A 95 -19.31 5.87 5.76
C PRO A 95 -18.42 7.09 6.03
N PHE A 96 -17.18 7.02 5.59
CA PHE A 96 -16.19 8.10 5.70
C PHE A 96 -15.19 8.04 4.54
N THR A 97 -14.42 9.12 4.37
CA THR A 97 -13.36 9.20 3.35
C THR A 97 -12.05 9.62 4.02
N VAL A 98 -10.94 8.99 3.64
CA VAL A 98 -9.60 9.34 4.11
C VAL A 98 -8.76 9.77 2.92
N ASP A 99 -8.32 11.02 2.96
CA ASP A 99 -7.44 11.61 1.95
C ASP A 99 -5.96 11.38 2.34
N GLY A 100 -5.24 10.65 1.49
CA GLY A 100 -3.80 10.37 1.57
C GLY A 100 -2.95 11.25 0.64
N GLY A 101 -3.49 12.38 0.19
CA GLY A 101 -2.85 13.32 -0.72
C GLY A 101 -3.27 13.12 -2.18
N ALA A 102 -2.43 13.60 -3.10
CA ALA A 102 -2.73 13.59 -4.53
C ALA A 102 -2.79 12.19 -5.16
N VAL A 103 -2.25 11.18 -4.47
CA VAL A 103 -2.05 9.82 -5.00
C VAL A 103 -3.14 8.85 -4.57
N LEU A 104 -3.57 8.90 -3.31
CA LEU A 104 -4.44 7.88 -2.71
C LEU A 104 -5.55 8.53 -1.91
N SER A 105 -6.79 8.14 -2.21
CA SER A 105 -7.96 8.41 -1.38
C SER A 105 -8.73 7.13 -1.14
N LEU A 106 -9.28 6.97 0.06
CA LEU A 106 -10.09 5.80 0.43
C LEU A 106 -11.51 6.23 0.80
N ASP A 107 -12.49 5.67 0.12
CA ASP A 107 -13.89 5.70 0.56
C ASP A 107 -14.20 4.43 1.33
N ALA A 108 -14.65 4.58 2.57
CA ALA A 108 -15.00 3.49 3.45
C ALA A 108 -16.51 3.44 3.67
N ARG A 109 -17.09 2.25 3.59
CA ARG A 109 -18.52 2.01 3.86
C ARG A 109 -18.71 0.81 4.80
N PRO A 110 -19.68 0.86 5.73
CA PRO A 110 -20.01 -0.29 6.56
C PRO A 110 -20.38 -1.51 5.71
N ALA A 111 -19.78 -2.65 6.01
CA ALA A 111 -19.96 -3.91 5.29
C ALA A 111 -20.18 -5.09 6.25
N GLY A 112 -20.94 -4.86 7.32
CA GLY A 112 -21.21 -5.83 8.38
C GLY A 112 -21.29 -5.16 9.75
N ALA A 113 -21.34 -5.96 10.81
CA ALA A 113 -21.36 -5.43 12.19
C ALA A 113 -20.02 -4.79 12.59
N ASP A 114 -18.90 -5.37 12.13
CA ASP A 114 -17.53 -4.99 12.54
C ASP A 114 -16.57 -4.97 11.34
N ALA A 115 -17.07 -4.60 10.15
CA ALA A 115 -16.30 -4.61 8.91
C ALA A 115 -16.62 -3.40 8.05
N TYR A 116 -15.61 -2.94 7.32
CA TYR A 116 -15.72 -1.87 6.32
C TYR A 116 -15.24 -2.37 4.97
N ALA A 117 -15.98 -2.06 3.91
CA ALA A 117 -15.48 -2.19 2.56
C ALA A 117 -14.85 -0.88 2.13
N PHE A 118 -13.70 -0.94 1.45
CA PHE A 118 -13.03 0.24 0.94
C PHE A 118 -12.98 0.25 -0.58
N THR A 119 -13.14 1.45 -1.12
CA THR A 119 -12.84 1.79 -2.50
C THR A 119 -11.63 2.70 -2.49
N ALA A 120 -10.51 2.24 -3.05
CA ALA A 120 -9.31 3.04 -3.21
C ALA A 120 -9.33 3.75 -4.55
N HIS A 121 -9.12 5.06 -4.53
CA HIS A 121 -8.91 5.89 -5.70
C HIS A 121 -7.44 6.24 -5.78
N VAL A 122 -6.78 5.73 -6.80
CA VAL A 122 -5.33 5.82 -6.97
C VAL A 122 -5.02 6.64 -8.22
N THR A 123 -4.19 7.67 -8.07
CA THR A 123 -3.74 8.54 -9.17
C THR A 123 -2.21 8.49 -9.21
N PRO A 124 -1.61 7.83 -10.22
CA PRO A 124 -0.15 7.79 -10.37
C PRO A 124 0.47 9.19 -10.55
N PRO A 125 1.64 9.49 -9.95
CA PRO A 125 2.38 10.72 -10.21
C PRO A 125 3.04 10.64 -11.59
N ASP A 126 2.76 11.63 -12.45
CA ASP A 126 3.31 11.80 -13.80
C ASP A 126 3.06 10.66 -14.81
N ASP A 127 1.92 10.77 -15.49
CA ASP A 127 1.95 11.12 -16.92
C ASP A 127 0.68 11.92 -17.19
N GLU A 128 0.65 12.83 -18.16
CA GLU A 128 -0.50 13.73 -18.45
C GLU A 128 -1.79 12.98 -18.89
N THR A 129 -1.81 11.65 -18.71
CA THR A 129 -2.83 10.67 -19.05
C THR A 129 -3.03 9.56 -18.00
N GLY A 130 -2.41 9.67 -16.80
CA GLY A 130 -2.57 8.67 -15.73
C GLY A 130 -4.05 8.41 -15.47
N THR A 131 -4.55 7.24 -15.87
CA THR A 131 -5.96 6.90 -15.71
C THR A 131 -6.18 6.61 -14.23
N PRO A 132 -7.04 7.36 -13.53
CA PRO A 132 -7.34 7.07 -12.14
C PRO A 132 -7.80 5.61 -12.01
N LEU A 133 -7.14 4.88 -11.12
CA LEU A 133 -7.44 3.50 -10.84
C LEU A 133 -8.39 3.45 -9.65
N THR A 134 -9.41 2.59 -9.75
CA THR A 134 -10.35 2.36 -8.67
C THR A 134 -10.30 0.88 -8.30
N VAL A 135 -9.98 0.59 -7.04
CA VAL A 135 -9.88 -0.78 -6.52
C VAL A 135 -10.89 -0.97 -5.40
N GLU A 136 -11.75 -1.98 -5.53
CA GLU A 136 -12.69 -2.38 -4.47
C GLU A 136 -12.07 -3.50 -3.63
N THR A 137 -11.60 -3.15 -2.45
CA THR A 137 -10.76 -4.01 -1.60
C THR A 137 -11.53 -5.06 -0.78
N GLY A 138 -12.86 -5.14 -0.96
CA GLY A 138 -13.74 -6.04 -0.21
C GLY A 138 -13.94 -5.66 1.27
N PRO A 139 -14.76 -6.41 2.03
CA PRO A 139 -15.00 -6.14 3.45
C PRO A 139 -13.81 -6.58 4.32
N LEU A 140 -13.25 -5.65 5.06
CA LEU A 140 -12.14 -5.87 6.00
C LEU A 140 -12.62 -5.80 7.45
N PRO A 141 -12.26 -6.77 8.31
CA PRO A 141 -12.53 -6.70 9.74
C PRO A 141 -11.84 -5.50 10.38
N VAL A 142 -12.60 -4.65 11.07
CA VAL A 142 -12.08 -3.41 11.69
C VAL A 142 -10.95 -3.70 12.68
N ALA A 143 -11.12 -4.73 13.52
CA ALA A 143 -10.11 -5.08 14.52
C ALA A 143 -8.77 -5.52 13.91
N GLY A 144 -8.81 -6.25 12.78
CA GLY A 144 -7.60 -6.66 12.06
C GLY A 144 -6.90 -5.45 11.45
N LEU A 145 -7.65 -4.62 10.73
CA LEU A 145 -7.11 -3.43 10.09
C LEU A 145 -6.52 -2.43 11.09
N LEU A 146 -7.13 -2.26 12.28
CA LEU A 146 -6.55 -1.43 13.34
C LEU A 146 -5.21 -1.98 13.86
N ALA A 147 -5.08 -3.30 13.97
CA ALA A 147 -3.82 -3.93 14.38
C ALA A 147 -2.73 -3.77 13.31
N ASP A 148 -3.10 -3.91 12.03
CA ASP A 148 -2.19 -3.71 10.90
C ASP A 148 -1.72 -2.25 10.82
N LEU A 149 -2.61 -1.28 11.06
CA LEU A 149 -2.28 0.14 11.14
C LEU A 149 -1.32 0.44 12.30
N ASP A 150 -1.56 -0.14 13.48
CA ASP A 150 -0.66 0.03 14.63
C ASP A 150 0.73 -0.57 14.37
N ALA A 151 0.79 -1.76 13.72
CA ALA A 151 2.05 -2.38 13.33
C ALA A 151 2.81 -1.56 12.28
N PHE A 152 2.10 -1.06 11.27
CA PHE A 152 2.66 -0.18 10.24
C PHE A 152 3.24 1.10 10.85
N LEU A 153 2.48 1.79 11.70
CA LEU A 153 2.95 3.00 12.38
C LEU A 153 4.18 2.72 13.28
N GLY A 154 4.23 1.54 13.90
CA GLY A 154 5.40 1.09 14.66
C GLY A 154 6.65 0.83 13.80
N SER A 155 6.47 0.45 12.52
CA SER A 155 7.59 0.21 11.60
C SER A 155 8.24 1.48 11.06
N LEU A 156 7.58 2.63 11.18
CA LEU A 156 8.07 3.94 10.74
C LEU A 156 8.86 4.71 11.84
N ALA A 157 8.91 4.16 13.06
CA ALA A 157 9.41 4.84 14.26
C ALA A 157 10.89 4.56 14.57
#